data_AF-A0A0P0Y6J4-F1
#
_entry.id   AF-A0A0P0Y6J4-F1
#
_cell.length_a   1.000
_cell.length_b   1.000
_cell.length_c   1.000
_cell.angle_alpha   90.00
_cell.angle_beta   90.00
_cell.angle_gamma   90.00
#
_symmetry.space_group_name_H-M   'P 1'
#
loop_
_entity.id
_entity.type
_entity.pdbx_description
1 polymer ?
#
loop_
_entity_poly.entity_id
_entity_poly.type
_entity_poly.pdbx_seq_one_letter_code
_entity_poly.pdbx_strand_id
1 'polypeptide(L)'
;MNVEEGKAYNLVMHIRSLESVELTASLTCSNGSQNLASNSVRETNLSTWTKIELQLLAQGTCRTSRLELTTRKRGVIWLDQVSLMPSETYKGHGFRKELMYMLLDLKPRFLRFPGGCFVEGNWLKNAFRWKETIGPWEERPGHYGDVWHYWTDDGLGYYELLELAEDLGANPVWVLNIGMSHHDAVNGTMLAPFIKDATDSLEFAKGSDKSTWGSVRATMGHPEPFPLKYVALGNEDCAPFKLIYRDI
;
A
#
# COMPACT_ATOMS: atom_id res chain seq x y z
N MET A 1 6.89 16.45 -1.11
CA MET A 1 7.49 15.63 -0.03
C MET A 1 8.40 16.49 0.85
N ASN A 2 8.53 16.16 2.13
CA ASN A 2 9.53 16.76 3.03
C ASN A 2 10.88 16.06 2.81
N VAL A 3 11.93 16.84 2.56
CA VAL A 3 13.31 16.35 2.42
C VAL A 3 14.16 16.98 3.51
N GLU A 4 14.97 16.18 4.19
CA GLU A 4 15.80 16.61 5.31
C GLU A 4 17.28 16.32 5.01
N GLU A 5 18.14 17.30 5.29
CA GLU A 5 19.58 17.19 5.09
C GLU A 5 20.17 16.00 5.84
N GLY A 6 21.10 15.29 5.19
CA GLY A 6 21.73 14.09 5.72
C GLY A 6 20.85 12.83 5.69
N LYS A 7 19.57 12.93 5.32
CA LYS A 7 18.70 11.76 5.13
C LYS A 7 18.84 11.18 3.74
N ALA A 8 18.74 9.85 3.67
CA ALA A 8 18.72 9.11 2.43
C ALA A 8 17.27 8.73 2.06
N TYR A 9 17.02 8.70 0.75
CA TYR A 9 15.74 8.33 0.16
C TYR A 9 15.99 7.25 -0.90
N ASN A 10 15.26 6.15 -0.80
CA ASN A 10 15.35 5.02 -1.73
C ASN A 10 14.32 5.24 -2.84
N LEU A 11 14.82 5.45 -4.06
CA LEU A 11 14.03 5.49 -5.28
C LEU A 11 14.09 4.10 -5.94
N VAL A 12 12.93 3.55 -6.22
CA VAL A 12 12.74 2.33 -7.03
C VAL A 12 11.92 2.69 -8.24
N MET A 13 12.29 2.17 -9.41
CA MET A 13 11.53 2.33 -10.65
C MET A 13 11.80 1.18 -11.60
N HIS A 14 10.83 0.81 -12.42
CA HIS A 14 11.04 -0.08 -13.56
C HIS A 14 11.26 0.76 -14.82
N ILE A 15 12.35 0.46 -15.53
CA ILE A 15 12.74 1.17 -16.75
C ILE A 15 12.77 0.21 -17.93
N ARG A 16 12.27 0.67 -19.09
CA ARG A 16 12.49 0.03 -20.39
C ARG A 16 12.89 1.10 -21.41
N SER A 17 13.83 0.79 -22.31
CA SER A 17 14.16 1.60 -23.47
C SER A 17 14.80 0.75 -24.58
N LEU A 18 14.52 1.10 -25.84
CA LEU A 18 15.20 0.51 -27.00
C LEU A 18 16.57 1.12 -27.25
N GLU A 19 16.89 2.22 -26.57
CA GLU A 19 18.15 2.94 -26.69
C GLU A 19 18.90 2.92 -25.34
N SER A 20 20.17 3.35 -25.34
CA SER A 20 20.86 3.59 -24.07
C SER A 20 20.18 4.70 -23.27
N VAL A 21 20.08 4.52 -21.96
CA VAL A 21 19.41 5.45 -21.05
C VAL A 21 20.44 6.24 -20.25
N GLU A 22 20.29 7.56 -20.26
CA GLU A 22 20.90 8.46 -19.27
C GLU A 22 19.77 9.20 -18.57
N LEU A 23 19.44 8.79 -17.35
CA LEU A 23 18.37 9.37 -16.55
C LEU A 23 18.95 9.89 -15.24
N THR A 24 18.63 11.12 -14.86
CA THR A 24 18.99 11.69 -13.56
C THR A 24 17.73 11.86 -12.73
N ALA A 25 17.69 11.18 -11.59
CA ALA A 25 16.69 11.39 -10.56
C ALA A 25 17.18 12.45 -9.58
N SER A 26 16.32 13.43 -9.25
CA SER A 26 16.65 14.49 -8.30
C SER A 26 15.51 14.78 -7.34
N LEU A 27 15.84 15.20 -6.12
CA LEU A 27 14.92 15.84 -5.20
C LEU A 27 15.15 17.34 -5.26
N THR A 28 14.15 18.09 -5.69
CA THR A 28 14.24 19.54 -5.86
C THR A 28 13.15 20.21 -5.03
N CYS A 29 13.43 21.33 -4.36
CA CYS A 29 12.38 22.14 -3.75
C CYS A 29 11.28 22.44 -4.78
N SER A 30 10.01 22.44 -4.37
CA SER A 30 8.87 22.56 -5.28
C SER A 30 8.86 23.88 -6.08
N ASN A 31 9.51 24.93 -5.57
CA ASN A 31 9.73 26.21 -6.25
C ASN A 31 10.91 26.20 -7.25
N GLY A 32 11.63 25.08 -7.39
CA GLY A 32 12.80 24.94 -8.25
C GLY A 32 14.08 25.61 -7.72
N SER A 33 14.08 26.16 -6.50
CA SER A 33 15.20 26.99 -6.02
C SER A 33 16.44 26.20 -5.63
N GLN A 34 16.28 24.92 -5.29
CA GLN A 34 17.35 24.11 -4.72
C GLN A 34 17.19 22.65 -5.14
N ASN A 35 18.25 22.11 -5.74
CA ASN A 35 18.45 20.67 -5.87
C ASN A 35 19.07 20.15 -4.56
N LEU A 36 18.37 19.23 -3.91
CA LEU A 36 18.68 18.70 -2.59
C LEU A 36 19.43 17.37 -2.69
N ALA A 37 19.16 16.57 -3.72
CA ALA A 37 19.82 15.30 -3.96
C ALA A 37 19.71 14.95 -5.44
N SER A 38 20.74 14.31 -6.00
CA SER A 38 20.68 13.73 -7.33
C SER A 38 21.44 12.41 -7.40
N ASN A 39 20.95 11.50 -8.23
CA ASN A 39 21.68 10.30 -8.64
C ASN A 39 21.27 9.94 -10.07
N SER A 40 22.16 9.31 -10.83
CA SER A 40 21.97 9.06 -12.25
C SER A 40 22.11 7.59 -12.59
N VAL A 41 21.27 7.15 -13.53
CA VAL A 41 21.31 5.83 -14.16
C VAL A 41 21.89 6.01 -15.55
N ARG A 42 22.95 5.25 -15.84
CA ARG A 42 23.60 5.20 -17.14
C ARG A 42 23.70 3.75 -17.55
N GLU A 43 22.66 3.27 -18.21
CA GLU A 43 22.53 1.86 -18.55
C GLU A 43 22.42 1.65 -20.05
N THR A 44 23.03 0.56 -20.49
CA THR A 44 22.89 0.04 -21.85
C THR A 44 22.15 -1.30 -21.76
N ASN A 45 21.27 -1.61 -22.73
CA ASN A 45 20.46 -2.84 -22.78
C ASN A 45 19.25 -2.93 -21.81
N LEU A 46 18.45 -1.88 -21.68
CA LEU A 46 17.16 -1.92 -20.98
C LEU A 46 15.99 -2.32 -21.90
N SER A 47 16.20 -3.28 -22.82
CA SER A 47 15.19 -3.66 -23.82
C SER A 47 13.96 -4.35 -23.21
N THR A 48 14.12 -4.95 -22.03
CA THR A 48 13.04 -5.47 -21.18
C THR A 48 12.89 -4.63 -19.92
N TRP A 49 11.71 -4.67 -19.29
CA TRP A 49 11.48 -4.01 -18.00
C TRP A 49 12.52 -4.47 -16.97
N THR A 50 13.24 -3.50 -16.41
CA THR A 50 14.32 -3.74 -15.46
C THR A 50 14.10 -2.87 -14.23
N LYS A 51 14.10 -3.49 -13.04
CA LYS A 51 14.05 -2.78 -11.77
C LYS A 51 15.37 -2.05 -11.53
N ILE A 52 15.28 -0.77 -11.23
CA ILE A 52 16.41 0.11 -10.93
C ILE A 52 16.19 0.72 -9.55
N GLU A 53 17.21 0.62 -8.72
CA GLU A 53 17.22 1.14 -7.36
C GLU A 53 18.32 2.20 -7.21
N LEU A 54 17.95 3.38 -6.75
CA LEU A 54 18.86 4.49 -6.50
C LEU A 54 18.67 5.00 -5.08
N GLN A 55 19.78 5.32 -4.43
CA GLN A 55 19.75 6.10 -3.20
C GLN A 55 20.03 7.58 -3.50
N LEU A 56 19.19 8.45 -2.97
CA LEU A 56 19.31 9.90 -3.05
C LEU A 56 19.67 10.43 -1.66
N LEU A 57 20.92 10.86 -1.47
CA LEU A 57 21.40 11.45 -0.21
C LEU A 57 21.20 12.97 -0.22
N ALA A 58 20.32 13.46 0.65
CA ALA A 58 19.99 14.89 0.73
C ALA A 58 21.14 15.72 1.31
N GLN A 59 21.52 16.76 0.57
CA GLN A 59 22.51 17.80 0.91
C GLN A 59 21.85 19.09 1.41
N GLY A 60 20.54 19.07 1.67
CA GLY A 60 19.79 20.22 2.15
C GLY A 60 18.38 19.82 2.60
N THR A 61 17.73 20.73 3.31
CA THR A 61 16.38 20.53 3.85
C THR A 61 15.35 21.38 3.12
N CYS A 62 14.23 20.78 2.73
CA CYS A 62 13.11 21.48 2.12
C CYS A 62 11.79 20.76 2.39
N ARG A 63 10.87 21.45 3.09
CA ARG A 63 9.57 20.89 3.50
C ARG A 63 8.64 20.56 2.34
N THR A 64 8.82 21.27 1.22
CA THR A 64 8.05 21.06 -0.01
C THR A 64 9.01 20.82 -1.15
N SER A 65 9.18 19.55 -1.51
CA SER A 65 10.04 19.08 -2.60
C SER A 65 9.28 18.17 -3.57
N ARG A 66 9.86 17.95 -4.74
CA ARG A 66 9.39 17.04 -5.80
C ARG A 66 10.51 16.11 -6.25
N LEU A 67 10.13 14.91 -6.69
CA LEU A 67 10.99 14.04 -7.47
C LEU A 67 11.00 14.53 -8.93
N GLU A 68 12.18 14.68 -9.50
CA GLU A 68 12.39 15.04 -10.91
C GLU A 68 13.17 13.92 -11.59
N LEU A 69 12.63 13.42 -12.70
CA LEU A 69 13.33 12.49 -13.59
C LEU A 69 13.64 13.23 -14.89
N THR A 70 14.93 13.42 -15.18
CA THR A 70 15.38 14.22 -16.32
C THR A 70 16.38 13.45 -17.17
N THR A 71 16.40 13.73 -18.48
CA THR A 71 17.41 13.18 -19.40
C THR A 71 17.94 14.28 -20.31
N ARG A 72 19.22 14.19 -20.65
CA ARG A 72 19.86 15.05 -21.66
C ARG A 72 19.89 14.39 -23.04
N LYS A 73 19.50 13.12 -23.12
CA LYS A 73 19.53 12.33 -24.35
C LYS A 73 18.15 12.34 -24.99
N ARG A 74 18.10 12.50 -26.31
CA ARG A 74 16.88 12.27 -27.09
C ARG A 74 16.61 10.77 -27.14
N GLY A 75 15.36 10.37 -26.94
CA GLY A 75 14.92 8.98 -27.04
C GLY A 75 13.56 8.78 -26.37
N VAL A 76 13.14 7.52 -26.27
CA VAL A 76 11.94 7.10 -25.54
C VAL A 76 12.35 6.24 -24.35
N ILE A 77 11.91 6.63 -23.16
CA ILE A 77 12.10 5.89 -21.91
C ILE A 77 10.71 5.60 -21.36
N TRP A 78 10.40 4.32 -21.18
CA TRP A 78 9.20 3.91 -20.44
C TRP A 78 9.57 3.73 -18.97
N LEU A 79 8.73 4.28 -18.10
CA LEU A 79 8.86 4.21 -16.65
C LEU A 79 7.58 3.58 -16.10
N ASP A 80 7.74 2.71 -15.12
CA ASP A 80 6.64 2.09 -14.38
C ASP A 80 7.04 1.91 -12.92
N GLN A 81 6.06 1.73 -12.02
CA GLN A 81 6.27 1.43 -10.60
C GLN A 81 7.32 2.34 -9.95
N VAL A 82 7.14 3.66 -10.06
CA VAL A 82 8.04 4.66 -9.47
C VAL A 82 7.67 4.89 -8.01
N SER A 83 8.54 4.49 -7.09
CA SER A 83 8.36 4.66 -5.65
C SER A 83 9.57 5.35 -5.03
N LEU A 84 9.32 6.31 -4.14
CA LEU A 84 10.36 7.01 -3.41
C LEU A 84 10.01 7.04 -1.93
N MET A 85 10.78 6.31 -1.13
CA MET A 85 10.58 6.20 0.31
C MET A 85 11.81 6.73 1.07
N PRO A 86 11.65 7.35 2.25
CA PRO A 86 12.77 7.56 3.15
C PRO A 86 13.46 6.22 3.46
N SER A 87 14.79 6.18 3.47
CA SER A 87 15.51 4.94 3.84
C SER A 87 15.28 4.55 5.30
N GLU A 88 15.06 5.54 6.18
CA GLU A 88 14.74 5.32 7.59
C GLU A 88 13.22 5.41 7.82
N THR A 89 12.56 4.27 7.91
CA THR A 89 11.16 4.14 8.31
C THR A 89 11.04 3.56 9.72
N TYR A 90 9.86 3.61 10.33
CA TYR A 90 9.67 3.02 11.66
C TYR A 90 9.96 1.52 11.61
N LYS A 91 10.97 1.08 12.38
CA LYS A 91 11.49 -0.30 12.41
C LYS A 91 11.90 -0.90 11.05
N GLY A 92 11.95 -0.12 9.97
CA GLY A 92 12.12 -0.64 8.61
C GLY A 92 10.83 -1.12 7.94
N HIS A 93 9.67 -0.99 8.58
CA HIS A 93 8.37 -1.50 8.12
C HIS A 93 7.66 -0.57 7.12
N GLY A 94 8.33 0.48 6.61
CA GLY A 94 7.74 1.39 5.64
C GLY A 94 6.93 2.56 6.23
N PHE A 95 6.56 2.52 7.51
CA PHE A 95 5.77 3.59 8.13
C PHE A 95 6.59 4.88 8.37
N ARG A 96 5.92 6.02 8.20
CA ARG A 96 6.45 7.34 8.57
C ARG A 96 6.63 7.44 10.08
N LYS A 97 7.89 7.63 10.52
CA LYS A 97 8.28 7.60 11.94
C LYS A 97 7.48 8.59 12.79
N GLU A 98 7.33 9.82 12.31
CA GLU A 98 6.63 10.88 13.03
C GLU A 98 5.16 10.54 13.27
N LEU A 99 4.46 9.99 12.27
CA LEU A 99 3.07 9.57 12.42
C LEU A 99 2.97 8.37 13.37
N MET A 100 3.93 7.45 13.27
CA MET A 100 3.96 6.28 14.14
C MET A 100 4.15 6.66 15.61
N TYR A 101 5.06 7.59 15.92
CA TYR A 101 5.24 8.08 17.29
C TYR A 101 4.00 8.82 17.81
N MET A 102 3.32 9.62 16.97
CA MET A 102 2.05 10.24 17.34
C MET A 102 0.98 9.20 17.67
N LEU A 103 0.89 8.11 16.91
CA LEU A 103 -0.05 7.02 17.19
C LEU A 103 0.31 6.26 18.48
N LEU A 104 1.60 6.01 18.74
CA LEU A 104 2.07 5.36 19.98
C LEU A 104 1.73 6.20 21.22
N ASP A 105 1.84 7.53 21.13
CA ASP A 105 1.52 8.44 22.23
C ASP A 105 0.04 8.40 22.63
N LEU A 106 -0.86 8.08 21.69
CA LEU A 106 -2.29 7.86 21.97
C LEU A 106 -2.54 6.57 22.77
N LYS A 107 -1.60 5.63 22.78
CA LYS A 107 -1.71 4.30 23.41
C LYS A 107 -3.00 3.56 23.02
N PRO A 108 -3.31 3.43 21.71
CA PRO A 108 -4.55 2.81 21.25
C PRO A 108 -4.61 1.35 21.71
N ARG A 109 -5.79 0.91 22.16
CA ARG A 109 -6.01 -0.49 22.57
C ARG A 109 -6.46 -1.39 21.42
N PHE A 110 -6.94 -0.78 20.34
CA PHE A 110 -7.36 -1.47 19.12
C PHE A 110 -7.15 -0.58 17.89
N LEU A 111 -7.07 -1.22 16.72
CA LEU A 111 -7.03 -0.58 15.40
C LEU A 111 -8.06 -1.26 14.50
N ARG A 112 -9.06 -0.52 14.02
CA ARG A 112 -10.09 -1.03 13.08
C ARG A 112 -9.71 -0.68 11.65
N PHE A 113 -9.64 -1.68 10.75
CA PHE A 113 -9.18 -1.50 9.37
C PHE A 113 -9.71 -2.58 8.41
N PRO A 114 -9.66 -2.36 7.07
CA PRO A 114 -9.34 -1.09 6.41
C PRO A 114 -10.53 -0.13 6.49
N GLY A 115 -11.73 -0.69 6.66
CA GLY A 115 -12.83 -0.13 7.43
C GLY A 115 -13.51 1.12 6.87
N GLY A 116 -14.65 1.41 7.49
CA GLY A 116 -15.61 2.35 6.95
C GLY A 116 -16.11 1.88 5.58
N CYS A 117 -16.65 2.81 4.82
CA CYS A 117 -17.13 2.57 3.47
C CYS A 117 -16.04 2.08 2.48
N PHE A 118 -14.75 2.23 2.81
CA PHE A 118 -13.65 1.78 1.95
C PHE A 118 -13.65 0.25 1.73
N VAL A 119 -14.07 -0.53 2.74
CA VAL A 119 -14.19 -1.99 2.59
C VAL A 119 -15.32 -2.38 1.62
N GLU A 120 -16.29 -1.50 1.43
CA GLU A 120 -17.52 -1.75 0.66
C GLU A 120 -17.42 -1.24 -0.78
N GLY A 121 -16.86 -0.04 -0.96
CA GLY A 121 -17.00 0.72 -2.19
C GLY A 121 -18.43 1.24 -2.42
N ASN A 122 -18.60 2.14 -3.39
CA ASN A 122 -19.92 2.43 -3.95
C ASN A 122 -20.41 1.28 -4.83
N TRP A 123 -19.49 0.54 -5.45
CA TRP A 123 -19.77 -0.66 -6.25
C TRP A 123 -18.82 -1.79 -5.87
N LEU A 124 -19.30 -3.04 -5.86
CA LEU A 124 -18.48 -4.21 -5.48
C LEU A 124 -17.21 -4.39 -6.33
N LYS A 125 -17.21 -3.91 -7.57
CA LYS A 125 -16.01 -3.92 -8.44
C LYS A 125 -14.86 -3.04 -7.91
N ASN A 126 -15.17 -2.10 -7.03
CA ASN A 126 -14.24 -1.13 -6.43
C ASN A 126 -14.06 -1.37 -4.92
N ALA A 127 -14.64 -2.44 -4.38
CA ALA A 127 -14.48 -2.78 -2.98
C ALA A 127 -13.07 -3.30 -2.72
N PHE A 128 -12.54 -3.03 -1.52
CA PHE A 128 -11.24 -3.56 -1.10
C PHE A 128 -11.18 -5.11 -1.18
N ARG A 129 -10.07 -5.63 -1.75
CA ARG A 129 -9.78 -7.07 -1.90
C ARG A 129 -8.44 -7.41 -1.26
N TRP A 130 -8.49 -7.93 -0.04
CA TRP A 130 -7.27 -8.12 0.76
C TRP A 130 -6.19 -8.97 0.06
N LYS A 131 -6.59 -9.99 -0.72
CA LYS A 131 -5.65 -10.85 -1.46
C LYS A 131 -4.84 -10.09 -2.51
N GLU A 132 -5.42 -9.04 -3.09
CA GLU A 132 -4.76 -8.16 -4.07
C GLU A 132 -3.78 -7.18 -3.39
N THR A 133 -3.76 -7.16 -2.06
CA THR A 133 -2.86 -6.32 -1.24
C THR A 133 -1.71 -7.11 -0.61
N ILE A 134 -1.53 -8.38 -0.99
CA ILE A 134 -0.51 -9.29 -0.47
C ILE A 134 0.58 -9.49 -1.51
N GLY A 135 1.83 -9.61 -1.05
CA GLY A 135 3.01 -9.79 -1.92
C GLY A 135 3.73 -8.48 -2.25
N PRO A 136 4.62 -8.50 -3.26
CA PRO A 136 5.38 -7.33 -3.69
C PRO A 136 4.47 -6.16 -4.06
N TRP A 137 4.79 -4.95 -3.60
CA TRP A 137 3.94 -3.78 -3.83
C TRP A 137 3.83 -3.44 -5.31
N GLU A 138 4.89 -3.69 -6.08
CA GLU A 138 4.93 -3.42 -7.52
C GLU A 138 4.01 -4.32 -8.35
N GLU A 139 3.49 -5.39 -7.75
CA GLU A 139 2.54 -6.33 -8.36
C GLU A 139 1.09 -6.10 -7.90
N ARG A 140 0.86 -5.17 -6.95
CA ARG A 140 -0.48 -4.85 -6.45
C ARG A 140 -1.20 -3.96 -7.46
N PRO A 141 -2.40 -4.32 -7.93
CA PRO A 141 -3.11 -3.52 -8.93
C PRO A 141 -3.62 -2.18 -8.37
N GLY A 142 -3.75 -2.08 -7.04
CA GLY A 142 -4.54 -1.03 -6.41
C GLY A 142 -6.02 -1.10 -6.83
N HIS A 143 -6.80 -0.12 -6.40
CA HIS A 143 -8.17 0.05 -6.90
C HIS A 143 -8.63 1.50 -6.80
N TYR A 144 -9.70 1.82 -7.51
CA TYR A 144 -10.34 3.13 -7.37
C TYR A 144 -11.22 3.14 -6.11
N GLY A 145 -10.81 3.89 -5.09
CA GLY A 145 -11.59 4.15 -3.88
C GLY A 145 -12.75 5.09 -4.19
N ASP A 146 -13.78 4.56 -4.84
CA ASP A 146 -14.88 5.32 -5.42
C ASP A 146 -15.77 6.06 -4.41
N VAL A 147 -15.72 5.68 -3.14
CA VAL A 147 -16.36 6.41 -2.03
C VAL A 147 -15.66 7.74 -1.75
N TRP A 148 -14.32 7.78 -1.86
CA TRP A 148 -13.52 8.96 -1.56
C TRP A 148 -12.88 9.61 -2.79
N HIS A 149 -13.17 9.09 -3.98
CA HIS A 149 -12.81 9.65 -5.28
C HIS A 149 -11.30 9.76 -5.54
N TYR A 150 -10.52 8.80 -5.06
CA TYR A 150 -9.09 8.69 -5.38
C TYR A 150 -8.66 7.24 -5.62
N TRP A 151 -7.58 7.07 -6.38
CA TRP A 151 -6.97 5.76 -6.59
C TRP A 151 -6.07 5.42 -5.39
N THR A 152 -6.20 4.20 -4.86
CA THR A 152 -5.27 3.62 -3.89
C THR A 152 -4.34 2.65 -4.59
N ASP A 153 -3.06 2.68 -4.26
CA ASP A 153 -2.07 1.72 -4.74
C ASP A 153 -2.11 0.40 -3.96
N ASP A 154 -2.85 0.37 -2.85
CA ASP A 154 -2.89 -0.74 -1.89
C ASP A 154 -1.51 -1.14 -1.34
N GLY A 155 -0.57 -0.19 -1.30
CA GLY A 155 0.72 -0.34 -0.63
C GLY A 155 0.58 -0.48 0.89
N LEU A 156 -0.47 0.12 1.47
CA LEU A 156 -0.90 -0.15 2.85
C LEU A 156 -1.99 -1.23 2.83
N GLY A 157 -1.56 -2.47 2.68
CA GLY A 157 -2.41 -3.65 2.54
C GLY A 157 -2.74 -4.35 3.85
N TYR A 158 -3.28 -5.57 3.74
CA TYR A 158 -3.67 -6.36 4.91
C TYR A 158 -2.49 -6.72 5.81
N TYR A 159 -1.35 -7.11 5.21
CA TYR A 159 -0.12 -7.41 5.96
C TYR A 159 0.36 -6.17 6.73
N GLU A 160 0.49 -5.04 6.04
CA GLU A 160 1.01 -3.82 6.66
C GLU A 160 0.08 -3.29 7.75
N LEU A 161 -1.25 -3.43 7.62
CA LEU A 161 -2.20 -3.02 8.66
C LEU A 161 -2.17 -3.94 9.90
N LEU A 162 -1.93 -5.24 9.71
CA LEU A 162 -1.68 -6.17 10.82
C LEU A 162 -0.37 -5.85 11.54
N GLU A 163 0.70 -5.60 10.79
CA GLU A 163 2.01 -5.21 11.31
C GLU A 163 1.92 -3.86 12.06
N LEU A 164 1.17 -2.89 11.54
CA LEU A 164 0.89 -1.64 12.23
C LEU A 164 0.19 -1.85 13.57
N ALA A 165 -0.83 -2.73 13.62
CA ALA A 165 -1.54 -3.02 14.86
C ALA A 165 -0.60 -3.65 15.91
N GLU A 166 0.25 -4.59 15.48
CA GLU A 166 1.26 -5.22 16.33
C GLU A 166 2.30 -4.19 16.83
N ASP A 167 2.80 -3.34 15.95
CA ASP A 167 3.74 -2.27 16.29
C ASP A 167 3.21 -1.25 17.28
N LEU A 168 1.89 -1.00 17.25
CA LEU A 168 1.19 -0.16 18.21
C LEU A 168 0.91 -0.86 19.55
N GLY A 169 1.08 -2.19 19.63
CA GLY A 169 0.58 -2.98 20.75
C GLY A 169 -0.95 -2.97 20.86
N ALA A 170 -1.65 -2.73 19.74
CA ALA A 170 -3.09 -2.63 19.65
C ALA A 170 -3.72 -3.95 19.15
N ASN A 171 -4.95 -4.24 19.57
CA ASN A 171 -5.70 -5.37 19.01
C ASN A 171 -6.24 -5.01 17.62
N PRO A 172 -5.90 -5.74 16.55
CA PRO A 172 -6.50 -5.51 15.24
C PRO A 172 -8.00 -5.90 15.25
N VAL A 173 -8.83 -5.07 14.63
CA VAL A 173 -10.24 -5.32 14.33
C VAL A 173 -10.40 -5.35 12.81
N TRP A 174 -10.36 -6.55 12.26
CA TRP A 174 -10.38 -6.78 10.82
C TRP A 174 -11.79 -6.66 10.24
N VAL A 175 -12.02 -5.72 9.33
CA VAL A 175 -13.31 -5.51 8.69
C VAL A 175 -13.34 -6.23 7.35
N LEU A 176 -14.31 -7.12 7.18
CA LEU A 176 -14.52 -7.90 5.96
C LEU A 176 -15.67 -7.33 5.13
N ASN A 177 -15.48 -7.29 3.82
CA ASN A 177 -16.59 -7.14 2.88
C ASN A 177 -17.44 -8.42 2.90
N ILE A 178 -18.76 -8.29 3.08
CA ILE A 178 -19.69 -9.43 3.18
C ILE A 178 -20.50 -9.65 1.90
N GLY A 179 -19.97 -9.24 0.76
CA GLY A 179 -20.66 -9.32 -0.52
C GLY A 179 -21.60 -8.15 -0.76
N MET A 180 -21.33 -6.99 -0.17
CA MET A 180 -22.12 -5.78 -0.34
C MET A 180 -21.24 -4.56 -0.58
N SER A 181 -21.78 -3.61 -1.34
CA SER A 181 -21.31 -2.23 -1.50
C SER A 181 -22.45 -1.27 -1.12
N HIS A 182 -22.26 0.04 -1.33
CA HIS A 182 -23.36 0.99 -1.18
C HIS A 182 -24.50 0.81 -2.20
N HIS A 183 -24.26 0.21 -3.37
CA HIS A 183 -25.24 0.15 -4.46
C HIS A 183 -25.55 -1.24 -5.00
N ASP A 184 -24.73 -2.25 -4.71
CA ASP A 184 -24.97 -3.62 -5.12
C ASP A 184 -24.60 -4.64 -4.04
N ALA A 185 -25.25 -5.80 -4.08
CA ALA A 185 -24.98 -6.93 -3.22
C ALA A 185 -25.02 -8.21 -4.04
N VAL A 186 -24.19 -9.18 -3.68
CA VAL A 186 -24.27 -10.52 -4.25
C VAL A 186 -25.50 -11.25 -3.72
N ASN A 187 -26.04 -12.16 -4.52
CA ASN A 187 -27.11 -13.04 -4.05
C ASN A 187 -26.61 -13.87 -2.85
N GLY A 188 -27.44 -14.08 -1.84
CA GLY A 188 -27.12 -14.91 -0.67
C GLY A 188 -26.66 -16.34 -1.03
N THR A 189 -27.10 -16.87 -2.18
CA THR A 189 -26.63 -18.18 -2.68
C THR A 189 -25.22 -18.15 -3.28
N MET A 190 -24.67 -16.96 -3.53
CA MET A 190 -23.34 -16.72 -4.12
C MET A 190 -22.33 -16.17 -3.11
N LEU A 191 -22.54 -16.41 -1.81
CA LEU A 191 -21.64 -15.95 -0.74
C LEU A 191 -20.37 -16.81 -0.59
N ALA A 192 -20.31 -17.99 -1.23
CA ALA A 192 -19.18 -18.91 -1.07
C ALA A 192 -17.79 -18.28 -1.32
N PRO A 193 -17.58 -17.44 -2.36
CA PRO A 193 -16.31 -16.73 -2.54
C PRO A 193 -15.97 -15.77 -1.39
N PHE A 194 -16.94 -15.06 -0.84
CA PHE A 194 -16.74 -14.13 0.27
C PHE A 194 -16.44 -14.85 1.58
N ILE A 195 -17.10 -15.98 1.82
CA ILE A 195 -16.79 -16.87 2.96
C ILE A 195 -15.36 -17.40 2.81
N LYS A 196 -14.96 -17.84 1.61
CA LYS A 196 -13.60 -18.31 1.34
C LYS A 196 -12.56 -17.20 1.56
N ASP A 197 -12.82 -15.99 1.07
CA ASP A 197 -11.95 -14.83 1.28
C ASP A 197 -11.81 -14.48 2.77
N ALA A 198 -12.92 -14.56 3.53
CA ALA A 198 -12.90 -14.37 4.96
C ALA A 198 -12.04 -15.44 5.65
N THR A 199 -12.29 -16.73 5.40
CA THR A 199 -11.52 -17.81 6.03
C THR A 199 -10.03 -17.76 5.64
N ASP A 200 -9.73 -17.40 4.40
CA ASP A 200 -8.36 -17.25 3.92
C ASP A 200 -7.64 -16.10 4.61
N SER A 201 -8.33 -14.97 4.87
CA SER A 201 -7.74 -13.85 5.62
C SER A 201 -7.41 -14.24 7.07
N LEU A 202 -8.22 -15.12 7.67
CA LEU A 202 -7.97 -15.63 9.02
C LEU A 202 -6.84 -16.65 9.02
N GLU A 203 -6.75 -17.50 8.00
CA GLU A 203 -5.61 -18.40 7.82
C GLU A 203 -4.31 -17.62 7.57
N PHE A 204 -4.34 -16.57 6.77
CA PHE A 204 -3.18 -15.68 6.57
C PHE A 204 -2.71 -15.08 7.89
N ALA A 205 -3.62 -14.53 8.71
CA ALA A 205 -3.24 -13.90 9.96
C ALA A 205 -2.85 -14.91 11.06
N LYS A 206 -3.52 -16.06 11.14
CA LYS A 206 -3.47 -16.94 12.32
C LYS A 206 -2.99 -18.36 12.06
N GLY A 207 -2.96 -18.79 10.80
CA GLY A 207 -2.52 -20.12 10.41
C GLY A 207 -1.03 -20.33 10.71
N SER A 208 -0.65 -21.60 10.87
CA SER A 208 0.77 -22.00 10.89
C SER A 208 1.46 -21.55 9.60
N ASP A 209 2.73 -21.20 9.71
CA ASP A 209 3.68 -21.02 8.61
C ASP A 209 3.72 -22.15 7.55
N LYS A 210 3.10 -23.30 7.83
CA LYS A 210 2.97 -24.44 6.89
C LYS A 210 1.60 -24.53 6.21
N SER A 211 0.64 -23.70 6.63
CA SER A 211 -0.68 -23.63 6.02
C SER A 211 -0.62 -22.81 4.73
N THR A 212 -1.65 -22.87 3.88
CA THR A 212 -1.62 -22.26 2.54
C THR A 212 -1.36 -20.75 2.63
N TRP A 213 -2.07 -20.05 3.51
CA TRP A 213 -1.92 -18.61 3.67
C TRP A 213 -0.93 -18.22 4.77
N GLY A 214 -0.75 -19.06 5.79
CA GLY A 214 0.28 -18.81 6.80
C GLY A 214 1.69 -18.91 6.23
N SER A 215 1.94 -19.77 5.23
CA SER A 215 3.22 -19.80 4.51
C SER A 215 3.47 -18.54 3.70
N VAL A 216 2.42 -17.93 3.12
CA VAL A 216 2.55 -16.64 2.41
C VAL A 216 2.97 -15.55 3.40
N ARG A 217 2.29 -15.45 4.55
CA ARG A 217 2.69 -14.53 5.63
C ARG A 217 4.16 -14.73 6.05
N ALA A 218 4.57 -15.99 6.23
CA ALA A 218 5.94 -16.33 6.58
C ALA A 218 6.95 -15.88 5.52
N THR A 219 6.65 -16.07 4.22
CA THR A 219 7.53 -15.64 3.12
C THR A 219 7.63 -14.12 3.00
N MET A 220 6.65 -13.37 3.51
CA MET A 220 6.68 -11.91 3.60
C MET A 220 7.49 -11.40 4.79
N GLY A 221 8.06 -12.29 5.62
CA GLY A 221 8.95 -11.93 6.73
C GLY A 221 8.33 -12.09 8.12
N HIS A 222 7.08 -12.56 8.23
CA HIS A 222 6.38 -12.71 9.50
C HIS A 222 5.87 -14.15 9.73
N PRO A 223 6.73 -15.08 10.19
CA PRO A 223 6.34 -16.48 10.35
C PRO A 223 5.35 -16.70 11.49
N GLU A 224 5.32 -15.82 12.49
CA GLU A 224 4.44 -15.98 13.65
C GLU A 224 3.00 -15.52 13.35
N PRO A 225 1.98 -16.15 13.95
CA PRO A 225 0.60 -15.65 13.86
C PRO A 225 0.45 -14.23 14.43
N PHE A 226 -0.25 -13.35 13.71
CA PHE A 226 -0.68 -12.07 14.25
C PHE A 226 -1.74 -12.26 15.36
N PRO A 227 -1.81 -11.34 16.35
CA PRO A 227 -2.77 -11.41 17.47
C PRO A 227 -4.19 -10.98 17.05
N LEU A 228 -4.70 -11.51 15.93
CA LEU A 228 -6.04 -11.21 15.43
C LEU A 228 -7.13 -11.87 16.29
N LYS A 229 -7.83 -11.04 17.07
CA LYS A 229 -8.91 -11.47 17.96
C LYS A 229 -10.30 -11.04 17.50
N TYR A 230 -10.41 -9.90 16.82
CA TYR A 230 -11.69 -9.31 16.45
C TYR A 230 -11.83 -9.21 14.95
N VAL A 231 -12.98 -9.67 14.45
CA VAL A 231 -13.37 -9.60 13.04
C VAL A 231 -14.74 -8.94 12.99
N ALA A 232 -14.88 -7.90 12.20
CA ALA A 232 -16.14 -7.25 11.88
C ALA A 232 -16.63 -7.74 10.52
N LEU A 233 -17.87 -8.22 10.48
CA LEU A 233 -18.53 -8.65 9.25
C LEU A 233 -19.36 -7.48 8.73
N GLY A 234 -18.94 -6.91 7.61
CA GLY A 234 -19.61 -5.76 7.01
C GLY A 234 -19.22 -4.42 7.65
N ASN A 235 -19.85 -3.37 7.14
CA ASN A 235 -19.70 -2.02 7.63
C ASN A 235 -21.03 -1.29 7.47
N GLU A 236 -21.58 -0.72 8.55
CA GLU A 236 -22.79 0.12 8.50
C GLU A 236 -23.95 -0.47 7.69
N ASP A 237 -24.17 -1.79 7.79
CA ASP A 237 -25.12 -2.51 6.93
C ASP A 237 -26.58 -2.18 7.25
N CYS A 238 -26.85 -1.51 8.38
CA CYS A 238 -28.18 -1.01 8.75
C CYS A 238 -28.54 0.32 8.07
N ALA A 239 -27.65 0.91 7.26
CA ALA A 239 -27.86 2.23 6.70
C ALA A 239 -29.01 2.24 5.68
N PRO A 240 -29.95 3.21 5.75
CA PRO A 240 -31.19 3.15 4.98
C PRO A 240 -31.02 3.31 3.46
N PHE A 241 -29.85 3.74 3.00
CA PHE A 241 -29.52 3.84 1.58
C PHE A 241 -28.91 2.56 1.02
N LYS A 242 -28.45 1.63 1.87
CA LYS A 242 -27.97 0.30 1.44
C LYS A 242 -29.17 -0.59 1.33
N LEU A 243 -29.33 -1.22 0.15
CA LEU A 243 -30.35 -2.22 -0.22
C LEU A 243 -31.28 -2.62 0.94
N ILE A 244 -32.12 -1.68 1.37
CA ILE A 244 -33.28 -2.02 2.18
C ILE A 244 -34.06 -2.87 1.22
N TYR A 245 -34.22 -4.14 1.57
CA TYR A 245 -35.19 -5.08 1.02
C TYR A 245 -36.36 -4.28 0.44
N ARG A 246 -36.29 -3.97 -0.87
CA ARG A 246 -37.42 -3.39 -1.57
C ARG A 246 -38.35 -4.57 -1.70
N ASP A 247 -39.37 -4.57 -0.84
CA ASP A 247 -40.39 -5.60 -0.68
C ASP A 247 -40.52 -6.49 -1.92
N ILE A 248 -40.07 -7.74 -1.77
CA ILE A 248 -40.44 -8.85 -2.65
C ILE A 248 -41.73 -9.45 -2.08
#